data_AF-A0AAU8LGV8-F1
#
_entry.id   AF-A0AAU8LGV8-F1
#
_cell.length_a   1.000
_cell.length_b   1.000
_cell.length_c   1.000
_cell.angle_alpha   90.00
_cell.angle_beta   90.00
_cell.angle_gamma   90.00
#
_symmetry.space_group_name_H-M   'P 1'
#
loop_
_entity.id
_entity.type
_entity.pdbx_description
1 polymer ?
#
loop_
_entity_poly.entity_id
_entity_poly.type
_entity_poly.pdbx_seq_one_letter_code
_entity_poly.pdbx_strand_id
1 'polypeptide(L)'
;MSENALEAVRWWVPAVQSVMLCVLLAAMTFAGLSFYFAVPAGLLLLWLPRLLQRSTVRPAAPANDNAIGLLARDLSHTTSHNALSAAQVAFAVRQLAGKVQSQLDTAEQVVSSADLMIATEQQAAQLSQRALSAASQARQRSDAGSGVLTESIQRMHRLSQGAVHSRELIEALSQRSEEIQRVTMVIESIASQTNLLALNAAIEAARAGEQGRGFAVVADEVRGLAGRTASATREVGQMVADIQQRTSQVVGQIRQLSTDLDAGVEQVELTGQHLESIARLAVEVESQVGEIAQGAQTNQDQLASLFVAVERMRSDLAVSDEQTRHLAKAAVQMEGQAESISQRLAEVGLDDYHQRIYDLAREGAQQIAAKFEADIERGTVSLDELFDRQYKPIPDTSPTRFNTRFDRYTDQVLPGIQEPLLTRHDGLVFAIACTQQGYVPTHNNAFNQPLTGDPLVDNARNRSKRKFDDRTGIRCGSHQQPVLLQTYTRDTGELMHDLSVPILIKGRHWGGLRLGYKPESAVAK
;
A
#
# COMPACT_ATOMS: atom_id res chain seq x y z
N MET A 1 0.39 19.91 79.53
CA MET A 1 1.06 21.11 80.08
C MET A 1 0.89 22.21 79.05
N SER A 2 0.36 23.38 79.43
CA SER A 2 0.09 24.48 78.49
C SER A 2 1.39 24.97 77.84
N GLU A 3 1.33 25.36 76.56
CA GLU A 3 2.47 25.85 75.77
C GLU A 3 3.24 27.00 76.47
N ASN A 4 2.55 27.79 77.30
CA ASN A 4 3.16 28.87 78.08
C ASN A 4 4.12 28.41 79.20
N ALA A 5 4.06 27.15 79.66
CA ALA A 5 4.99 26.62 80.65
C ALA A 5 6.30 26.09 80.04
N LEU A 6 6.31 25.78 78.74
CA LEU A 6 7.49 25.27 78.01
C LEU A 6 8.39 26.40 77.50
N GLU A 7 7.83 27.58 77.22
CA GLU A 7 8.63 28.75 76.82
C GLU A 7 9.45 29.35 77.97
N ALA A 8 8.92 29.34 79.20
CA ALA A 8 9.64 29.84 80.38
C ALA A 8 10.91 29.03 80.73
N VAL A 9 10.97 27.75 80.34
CA VAL A 9 12.12 26.85 80.59
C VAL A 9 13.22 26.99 79.52
N ARG A 10 12.89 27.47 78.32
CA ARG A 10 13.86 27.62 77.20
C ARG A 10 14.95 28.67 77.46
N TRP A 11 14.68 29.68 78.28
CA TRP A 11 15.62 30.79 78.54
C TRP A 11 16.45 30.63 79.81
N TRP A 12 16.10 29.69 80.69
CA TRP A 12 16.75 29.55 82.00
C TRP A 12 18.17 28.97 81.90
N VAL A 13 18.37 27.97 81.03
CA VAL A 13 19.68 27.36 80.78
C VAL A 13 20.69 28.35 80.21
N PRO A 14 20.40 29.10 79.12
CA PRO A 14 21.35 30.09 78.61
C PRO A 14 21.58 31.24 79.61
N ALA A 15 20.58 31.66 80.37
CA ALA A 15 20.74 32.71 81.39
C ALA A 15 21.72 32.29 82.50
N VAL A 16 21.60 31.07 83.03
CA VAL A 16 22.53 30.55 84.05
C VAL A 16 23.94 30.36 83.49
N GLN A 17 24.08 29.91 82.24
CA GLN A 17 25.37 29.80 81.56
C GLN A 17 26.06 31.17 81.40
N SER A 18 25.31 32.22 81.03
CA SER A 18 25.84 33.58 80.93
C SER A 18 26.32 34.11 82.27
N VAL A 19 25.56 33.91 83.36
CA VAL A 19 25.97 34.33 84.70
C VAL A 19 27.24 33.60 85.17
N MET A 20 27.31 32.28 84.99
CA MET A 20 28.49 31.49 85.37
C MET A 20 29.72 31.86 84.54
N LEU A 21 29.55 32.17 83.26
CA LEU A 21 30.64 32.65 82.40
C LEU A 21 31.13 34.03 82.85
N CYS A 22 30.23 34.95 83.23
CA CYS A 22 30.60 36.25 83.79
C CYS A 22 31.37 36.12 85.11
N VAL A 23 30.96 35.22 86.00
CA VAL A 23 31.68 34.93 87.26
C VAL A 23 33.07 34.36 86.97
N LEU A 24 33.20 33.47 85.99
CA LEU A 24 34.47 32.88 85.59
C LEU A 24 35.44 33.94 85.01
N LEU A 25 34.92 34.85 84.18
CA LEU A 25 35.67 35.98 83.63
C LEU A 25 36.08 36.98 84.72
N ALA A 26 35.20 37.24 85.69
CA ALA A 26 35.54 38.08 86.85
C ALA A 26 36.60 37.42 87.76
N ALA A 27 36.58 36.09 87.92
CA ALA A 27 37.60 35.36 88.64
C ALA A 27 38.97 35.41 87.93
N MET A 28 39.00 35.42 86.59
CA MET A 28 40.23 35.65 85.83
C MET A 28 40.80 37.05 86.06
N THR A 29 39.97 38.08 86.11
CA THR A 29 40.43 39.47 86.21
C THR A 29 40.77 39.90 87.64
N PHE A 30 40.01 39.46 88.65
CA PHE A 30 40.17 39.92 90.03
C PHE A 30 40.86 38.91 90.96
N ALA A 31 40.84 37.61 90.66
CA ALA A 31 41.42 36.57 91.50
C ALA A 31 42.64 35.88 90.89
N GLY A 32 43.16 36.36 89.76
CA GLY A 32 44.38 35.85 89.13
C GLY A 32 44.25 34.42 88.56
N LEU A 33 43.03 33.99 88.24
CA LEU A 33 42.79 32.64 87.71
C LEU A 33 43.46 32.49 86.33
N SER A 34 44.35 31.49 86.20
CA SER A 34 45.10 31.26 84.96
C SER A 34 44.20 30.87 83.79
N PHE A 35 44.51 31.42 82.61
CA PHE A 35 43.80 31.17 81.35
C PHE A 35 43.62 29.66 81.05
N TYR A 36 44.62 28.86 81.41
CA TYR A 36 44.62 27.41 81.17
C TYR A 36 43.57 26.64 81.99
N PHE A 37 43.07 27.19 83.10
CA PHE A 37 42.00 26.59 83.90
C PHE A 37 40.62 27.17 83.56
N ALA A 38 40.55 28.43 83.14
CA ALA A 38 39.29 29.08 82.83
C ALA A 38 38.68 28.57 81.51
N VAL A 39 39.50 28.35 80.47
CA VAL A 39 38.99 27.91 79.15
C VAL A 39 38.33 26.53 79.19
N PRO A 40 38.92 25.49 79.82
CA PRO A 40 38.26 24.19 79.95
C PRO A 40 36.97 24.24 80.76
N ALA A 41 36.93 25.03 81.84
CA ALA A 41 35.74 25.18 82.69
C ALA A 41 34.60 25.91 81.96
N GLY A 42 34.91 26.95 81.18
CA GLY A 42 33.94 27.64 80.33
C GLY A 42 33.36 26.75 79.23
N LEU A 43 34.20 25.92 78.60
CA LEU A 43 33.75 24.92 77.62
C LEU A 43 32.87 23.85 78.26
N LEU A 44 33.22 23.38 79.47
CA LEU A 44 32.40 22.44 80.23
C LEU A 44 31.04 23.02 80.59
N LEU A 45 30.96 24.29 81.03
CA LEU A 45 29.70 24.97 81.33
C LEU A 45 28.80 25.12 80.09
N LEU A 46 29.38 25.38 78.92
CA LEU A 46 28.66 25.47 77.65
C LEU A 46 28.11 24.10 77.18
N TRP A 47 28.86 23.03 77.40
CA TRP A 47 28.50 21.68 76.92
C TRP A 47 27.76 20.81 77.94
N LEU A 48 27.80 21.14 79.25
CA LEU A 48 27.15 20.37 80.32
C LEU A 48 25.67 20.08 80.07
N PRO A 49 24.83 21.04 79.64
CA PRO A 49 23.40 20.78 79.44
C PRO A 49 23.13 19.85 78.26
N ARG A 50 24.01 19.85 77.25
CA ARG A 50 23.94 18.93 76.10
C ARG A 50 24.41 17.53 76.47
N LEU A 51 25.38 17.40 77.37
CA LEU A 51 25.88 16.12 77.87
C LEU A 51 24.96 15.48 78.91
N LEU A 52 24.20 16.28 79.66
CA LEU A 52 23.25 15.84 80.69
C LEU A 52 21.81 15.67 80.18
N GLN A 53 21.54 15.95 78.89
CA GLN A 53 20.29 15.56 78.24
C GLN A 53 20.23 14.03 78.14
N ARG A 54 19.81 13.39 79.23
CA ARG A 54 19.33 12.02 79.21
C ARG A 54 18.17 11.96 78.23
N SER A 55 18.37 11.22 77.14
CA SER A 55 17.32 10.78 76.24
C SER A 55 16.23 10.11 77.07
N THR A 56 15.14 10.84 77.31
CA THR A 56 13.89 10.26 77.76
C THR A 56 13.38 9.41 76.60
N VAL A 57 13.70 8.11 76.63
CA VAL A 57 13.09 7.13 75.75
C VAL A 57 11.59 7.14 76.07
N ARG A 58 10.83 7.83 75.22
CA ARG A 58 9.39 7.71 75.13
C ARG A 58 9.10 6.23 74.87
N PRO A 59 8.24 5.54 75.64
CA PRO A 59 7.98 4.12 75.39
C PRO A 59 7.46 3.98 73.96
N ALA A 60 8.21 3.22 73.16
CA ALA A 60 7.84 2.90 71.79
C ALA A 60 6.53 2.10 71.81
N ALA A 61 5.54 2.56 71.05
CA ALA A 61 4.45 1.72 70.61
C ALA A 61 5.04 0.48 69.91
N PRO A 62 4.37 -0.70 69.96
CA PRO A 62 4.95 -1.96 69.50
C PRO A 62 5.41 -1.87 68.04
N ALA A 63 6.70 -2.15 67.80
CA ALA A 63 7.36 -1.97 66.50
C ALA A 63 6.98 -3.02 65.42
N ASN A 64 6.22 -4.05 65.76
CA ASN A 64 5.85 -5.11 64.81
C ASN A 64 4.82 -4.66 63.76
N ASP A 65 3.90 -3.78 64.10
CA ASP A 65 2.83 -3.35 63.18
C ASP A 65 3.36 -2.46 62.04
N ASN A 66 4.44 -1.70 62.29
CA ASN A 66 5.03 -0.79 61.29
C ASN A 66 5.88 -1.50 60.23
N ALA A 67 6.57 -2.59 60.57
CA ALA A 67 7.40 -3.33 59.62
C ALA A 67 6.54 -4.13 58.62
N ILE A 68 5.48 -4.77 59.11
CA ILE A 68 4.51 -5.49 58.28
C ILE A 68 3.77 -4.50 57.36
N GLY A 69 3.37 -3.33 57.88
CA GLY A 69 2.74 -2.29 57.07
C GLY A 69 3.65 -1.67 56.01
N LEU A 70 4.98 -1.64 56.18
CA LEU A 70 5.91 -1.18 55.13
C LEU A 70 6.12 -2.23 54.03
N LEU A 71 6.25 -3.51 54.41
CA LEU A 71 6.35 -4.63 53.47
C LEU A 71 5.07 -4.81 52.64
N ALA A 72 3.91 -4.67 53.27
CA ALA A 72 2.61 -4.75 52.59
C ALA A 72 2.47 -3.64 51.53
N ARG A 73 2.93 -2.42 51.84
CA ARG A 73 2.93 -1.29 50.90
C ARG A 73 3.88 -1.51 49.73
N ASP A 74 5.11 -1.96 49.97
CA ASP A 74 6.09 -2.24 48.91
C ASP A 74 5.61 -3.38 47.99
N LEU A 75 5.02 -4.42 48.58
CA LEU A 75 4.44 -5.53 47.83
C LEU A 75 3.20 -5.08 47.04
N SER A 76 2.37 -4.18 47.58
CA SER A 76 1.22 -3.60 46.87
C SER A 76 1.66 -2.82 45.64
N HIS A 77 2.64 -1.91 45.80
CA HIS A 77 3.19 -1.15 44.69
C HIS A 77 3.80 -2.04 43.61
N THR A 78 4.60 -3.05 43.99
CA THR A 78 5.19 -4.02 43.05
C THR A 78 4.11 -4.86 42.35
N THR A 79 3.07 -5.26 43.07
CA THR A 79 1.95 -6.02 42.51
C THR A 79 1.17 -5.21 41.49
N SER A 80 0.91 -3.93 41.77
CA SER A 80 0.25 -3.03 40.84
C SER A 80 1.10 -2.77 39.60
N HIS A 81 2.41 -2.58 39.76
CA HIS A 81 3.33 -2.48 38.62
C HIS A 81 3.33 -3.74 37.75
N ASN A 82 3.33 -4.92 38.36
CA ASN A 82 3.24 -6.20 37.63
C ASN A 82 1.89 -6.36 36.92
N ALA A 83 0.79 -5.96 37.55
CA ALA A 83 -0.55 -5.99 36.95
C ALA A 83 -0.64 -5.07 35.72
N LEU A 84 -0.08 -3.86 35.81
CA LEU A 84 -0.01 -2.90 34.70
C LEU A 84 0.83 -3.46 33.54
N SER A 85 1.99 -4.01 33.87
CA SER A 85 2.89 -4.65 32.89
C SER A 85 2.20 -5.82 32.18
N ALA A 86 1.49 -6.67 32.94
CA ALA A 86 0.76 -7.80 32.39
C ALA A 86 -0.37 -7.36 31.44
N ALA A 87 -1.14 -6.33 31.81
CA ALA A 87 -2.21 -5.78 30.99
C ALA A 87 -1.69 -5.14 29.68
N GLN A 88 -0.51 -4.50 29.72
CA GLN A 88 0.16 -3.99 28.52
C GLN A 88 0.61 -5.13 27.60
N VAL A 89 1.23 -6.17 28.16
CA VAL A 89 1.65 -7.35 27.40
C VAL A 89 0.43 -8.04 26.76
N ALA A 90 -0.66 -8.23 27.50
CA ALA A 90 -1.89 -8.83 26.98
C ALA A 90 -2.47 -8.02 25.79
N PHE A 91 -2.43 -6.69 25.87
CA PHE A 91 -2.84 -5.83 24.77
C PHE A 91 -1.90 -5.96 23.55
N ALA A 92 -0.59 -5.87 23.75
CA ALA A 92 0.40 -6.01 22.69
C ALA A 92 0.32 -7.37 22.00
N VAL A 93 0.10 -8.44 22.75
CA VAL A 93 -0.08 -9.81 22.24
C VAL A 93 -1.32 -9.93 21.35
N ARG A 94 -2.45 -9.31 21.72
CA ARG A 94 -3.64 -9.28 20.86
C ARG A 94 -3.38 -8.57 19.53
N GLN A 95 -2.67 -7.44 19.58
CA GLN A 95 -2.27 -6.73 18.36
C GLN A 95 -1.32 -7.57 17.49
N LEU A 96 -0.36 -8.25 18.13
CA LEU A 96 0.57 -9.13 17.43
C LEU A 96 -0.15 -10.30 16.76
N ALA A 97 -1.10 -10.95 17.44
CA ALA A 97 -1.90 -12.02 16.88
C ALA A 97 -2.66 -11.58 15.61
N GLY A 98 -3.30 -10.40 15.66
CA GLY A 98 -3.97 -9.83 14.48
C GLY A 98 -3.01 -9.55 13.33
N LYS A 99 -1.79 -9.06 13.63
CA LYS A 99 -0.75 -8.83 12.62
C LYS A 99 -0.25 -10.13 11.99
N VAL A 100 -0.01 -11.16 12.79
CA VAL A 100 0.42 -12.48 12.30
C VAL A 100 -0.62 -13.07 11.35
N GLN A 101 -1.91 -13.00 11.70
CA GLN A 101 -2.97 -13.46 10.81
C GLN A 101 -2.99 -12.68 9.47
N SER A 102 -2.91 -11.35 9.54
CA SER A 102 -2.87 -10.52 8.33
C SER A 102 -1.64 -10.82 7.45
N GLN A 103 -0.50 -11.15 8.05
CA GLN A 103 0.70 -11.56 7.31
C GLN A 103 0.53 -12.93 6.65
N LEU A 104 -0.17 -13.89 7.27
CA LEU A 104 -0.51 -15.17 6.66
C LEU A 104 -1.41 -14.99 5.42
N ASP A 105 -2.44 -14.16 5.54
CA ASP A 105 -3.35 -13.87 4.42
C ASP A 105 -2.59 -13.21 3.25
N THR A 106 -1.65 -12.30 3.58
CA THR A 106 -0.78 -11.66 2.58
C THR A 106 0.15 -12.67 1.91
N ALA A 107 0.73 -13.61 2.66
CA ALA A 107 1.58 -14.66 2.12
C ALA A 107 0.81 -15.55 1.13
N GLU A 108 -0.44 -15.90 1.42
CA GLU A 108 -1.30 -16.67 0.51
C GLU A 108 -1.60 -15.91 -0.79
N GLN A 109 -1.87 -14.60 -0.70
CA GLN A 109 -2.04 -13.76 -1.88
C GLN A 109 -0.78 -13.69 -2.75
N VAL A 110 0.40 -13.66 -2.13
CA VAL A 110 1.69 -13.68 -2.85
C VAL A 110 1.86 -15.01 -3.60
N VAL A 111 1.53 -16.15 -3.00
CA VAL A 111 1.54 -17.46 -3.68
C VAL A 111 0.61 -17.47 -4.89
N SER A 112 -0.63 -17.04 -4.71
CA SER A 112 -1.60 -16.99 -5.82
C SER A 112 -1.15 -16.08 -6.96
N SER A 113 -0.50 -14.95 -6.63
CA SER A 113 0.06 -14.03 -7.63
C SER A 113 1.25 -14.66 -8.37
N ALA A 114 2.09 -15.43 -7.66
CA ALA A 114 3.21 -16.15 -8.25
C ALA A 114 2.74 -17.24 -9.23
N ASP A 115 1.67 -17.97 -8.92
CA ASP A 115 1.07 -18.96 -9.84
C ASP A 115 0.56 -18.32 -11.13
N LEU A 116 -0.10 -17.16 -11.04
CA LEU A 116 -0.52 -16.39 -12.21
C LEU A 116 0.68 -15.89 -13.04
N MET A 117 1.77 -15.50 -12.39
CA MET A 117 2.99 -15.13 -13.08
C MET A 117 3.59 -16.32 -13.82
N ILE A 118 3.64 -17.53 -13.23
CA ILE A 118 4.12 -18.74 -13.93
C ILE A 118 3.32 -18.97 -15.23
N ALA A 119 1.99 -18.91 -15.15
CA ALA A 119 1.14 -19.09 -16.33
C ALA A 119 1.42 -18.02 -17.41
N THR A 120 1.63 -16.77 -16.99
CA THR A 120 1.95 -15.65 -17.87
C THR A 120 3.32 -15.83 -18.54
N GLU A 121 4.33 -16.29 -17.81
CA GLU A 121 5.67 -16.58 -18.35
C GLU A 121 5.66 -17.73 -19.35
N GLN A 122 4.88 -18.79 -19.09
CA GLN A 122 4.68 -19.87 -20.05
C GLN A 122 4.03 -19.38 -21.35
N GLN A 123 3.03 -18.50 -21.24
CA GLN A 123 2.38 -17.88 -22.39
C GLN A 123 3.36 -16.97 -23.15
N ALA A 124 4.17 -16.18 -22.45
CA ALA A 124 5.20 -15.34 -23.06
C ALA A 124 6.20 -16.18 -23.85
N ALA A 125 6.69 -17.29 -23.29
CA ALA A 125 7.59 -18.21 -23.99
C ALA A 125 6.97 -18.78 -25.28
N GLN A 126 5.69 -19.17 -25.25
CA GLN A 126 4.98 -19.65 -26.44
C GLN A 126 4.81 -18.58 -27.51
N LEU A 127 4.46 -17.35 -27.11
CA LEU A 127 4.31 -16.21 -28.03
C LEU A 127 5.65 -15.82 -28.65
N SER A 128 6.71 -15.80 -27.86
CA SER A 128 8.09 -15.60 -28.33
C SER A 128 8.48 -16.64 -29.37
N GLN A 129 8.22 -17.93 -29.13
CA GLN A 129 8.52 -18.98 -30.11
C GLN A 129 7.76 -18.80 -31.44
N ARG A 130 6.50 -18.37 -31.37
CA ARG A 130 5.69 -18.07 -32.57
C ARG A 130 6.22 -16.85 -33.32
N ALA A 131 6.59 -15.79 -32.60
CA ALA A 131 7.17 -14.58 -33.17
C ALA A 131 8.50 -14.88 -33.86
N LEU A 132 9.37 -15.69 -33.24
CA LEU A 132 10.63 -16.13 -33.82
C LEU A 132 10.41 -16.90 -35.13
N SER A 133 9.45 -17.83 -35.14
CA SER A 133 9.12 -18.58 -36.36
C SER A 133 8.58 -17.67 -37.46
N ALA A 134 7.74 -16.69 -37.12
CA ALA A 134 7.18 -15.74 -38.08
C ALA A 134 8.26 -14.82 -38.66
N ALA A 135 9.16 -14.31 -37.82
CA ALA A 135 10.29 -13.48 -38.25
C ALA A 135 11.24 -14.27 -39.17
N SER A 136 11.58 -15.49 -38.80
CA SER A 136 12.41 -16.37 -39.62
C SER A 136 11.80 -16.65 -41.00
N GLN A 137 10.48 -16.92 -41.04
CA GLN A 137 9.75 -17.09 -42.29
C GLN A 137 9.70 -15.80 -43.13
N ALA A 138 9.53 -14.64 -42.50
CA ALA A 138 9.55 -13.35 -43.18
C ALA A 138 10.91 -13.10 -43.84
N ARG A 139 12.02 -13.33 -43.11
CA ARG A 139 13.38 -13.23 -43.66
C ARG A 139 13.56 -14.17 -44.85
N GLN A 140 13.23 -15.45 -44.70
CA GLN A 140 13.40 -16.43 -45.78
C GLN A 140 12.61 -16.04 -47.03
N ARG A 141 11.38 -15.53 -46.87
CA ARG A 141 10.55 -15.07 -47.99
C ARG A 141 11.10 -13.80 -48.64
N SER A 142 11.64 -12.86 -47.86
CA SER A 142 12.30 -11.67 -48.38
C SER A 142 13.56 -12.02 -49.17
N ASP A 143 14.39 -12.93 -48.67
CA ASP A 143 15.60 -13.40 -49.36
C ASP A 143 15.25 -14.09 -50.68
N ALA A 144 14.25 -14.99 -50.66
CA ALA A 144 13.75 -15.65 -51.86
C ALA A 144 13.17 -14.64 -52.88
N GLY A 145 12.40 -13.65 -52.39
CA GLY A 145 11.85 -12.58 -53.21
C GLY A 145 12.94 -11.71 -53.85
N SER A 146 14.00 -11.38 -53.11
CA SER A 146 15.17 -10.65 -53.61
C SER A 146 15.87 -11.41 -54.75
N GLY A 147 15.98 -12.74 -54.63
CA GLY A 147 16.47 -13.60 -55.71
C GLY A 147 15.63 -13.50 -56.98
N VAL A 148 14.30 -13.54 -56.85
CA VAL A 148 13.36 -13.40 -57.99
C VAL A 148 13.45 -12.02 -58.64
N LEU A 149 13.59 -10.94 -57.85
CA LEU A 149 13.75 -9.59 -58.38
C LEU A 149 15.07 -9.45 -59.15
N THR A 150 16.16 -10.01 -58.64
CA THR A 150 17.46 -10.03 -59.33
C THR A 150 17.36 -10.69 -60.70
N GLU A 151 16.67 -11.84 -60.80
CA GLU A 151 16.43 -12.50 -62.09
C GLU A 151 15.55 -11.63 -63.02
N SER A 152 14.58 -10.93 -62.45
CA SER A 152 13.68 -10.04 -63.21
C SER A 152 14.42 -8.84 -63.80
N ILE A 153 15.32 -8.20 -63.04
CA ILE A 153 16.20 -7.12 -63.53
C ILE A 153 17.07 -7.63 -64.68
N GLN A 154 17.68 -8.82 -64.55
CA GLN A 154 18.47 -9.42 -65.64
C GLN A 154 17.64 -9.71 -66.90
N ARG A 155 16.38 -10.13 -66.74
CA ARG A 155 15.45 -10.32 -67.86
C ARG A 155 15.09 -8.98 -68.53
N MET A 156 14.84 -7.93 -67.76
CA MET A 156 14.57 -6.58 -68.29
C MET A 156 15.76 -6.00 -69.05
N HIS A 157 16.99 -6.14 -68.55
CA HIS A 157 18.19 -5.74 -69.28
C HIS A 157 18.33 -6.47 -70.62
N ARG A 158 18.05 -7.78 -70.66
CA ARG A 158 18.05 -8.54 -71.92
C ARG A 158 16.98 -8.07 -72.89
N LEU A 159 15.78 -7.74 -72.40
CA LEU A 159 14.72 -7.16 -73.22
C LEU A 159 15.10 -5.78 -73.77
N SER A 160 15.74 -4.94 -72.95
CA SER A 160 16.23 -3.62 -73.36
C SER A 160 17.29 -3.75 -74.47
N GLN A 161 18.25 -4.66 -74.32
CA GLN A 161 19.22 -4.98 -75.39
C GLN A 161 18.55 -5.49 -76.67
N GLY A 162 17.53 -6.35 -76.55
CA GLY A 162 16.74 -6.83 -77.69
C GLY A 162 15.97 -5.72 -78.40
N ALA A 163 15.43 -4.75 -77.66
CA ALA A 163 14.76 -3.57 -78.20
C ALA A 163 15.75 -2.67 -78.96
N VAL A 164 16.95 -2.44 -78.41
CA VAL A 164 18.03 -1.68 -79.08
C VAL A 164 18.42 -2.37 -80.39
N HIS A 165 18.63 -3.68 -80.39
CA HIS A 165 18.97 -4.41 -81.60
C HIS A 165 17.84 -4.38 -82.65
N SER A 166 16.58 -4.49 -82.22
CA SER A 166 15.42 -4.36 -83.11
C SER A 166 15.34 -2.98 -83.76
N ARG A 167 15.68 -1.92 -83.01
CA ARG A 167 15.76 -0.55 -83.55
C ARG A 167 16.79 -0.46 -84.68
N GLU A 168 17.98 -1.04 -84.51
CA GLU A 168 19.05 -1.02 -85.52
C GLU A 168 18.63 -1.72 -86.82
N LEU A 169 17.97 -2.88 -86.72
CA LEU A 169 17.46 -3.61 -87.89
C LEU A 169 16.40 -2.81 -88.65
N ILE A 170 15.54 -2.10 -87.93
CA ILE A 170 14.48 -1.27 -88.51
C ILE A 170 15.03 0.02 -89.12
N GLU A 171 16.04 0.63 -88.51
CA GLU A 171 16.76 1.77 -89.10
C GLU A 171 17.45 1.37 -90.42
N ALA A 172 18.07 0.18 -90.47
CA ALA A 172 18.63 -0.37 -91.69
C ALA A 172 17.55 -0.63 -92.77
N LEU A 173 16.38 -1.15 -92.38
CA LEU A 173 15.24 -1.31 -93.30
C LEU A 173 14.73 0.03 -93.84
N SER A 174 14.68 1.07 -93.00
CA SER A 174 14.33 2.43 -93.40
C SER A 174 15.28 2.96 -94.48
N GLN A 175 16.59 2.83 -94.25
CA GLN A 175 17.62 3.26 -95.21
C GLN A 175 17.54 2.50 -96.54
N ARG A 176 17.31 1.18 -96.50
CA ARG A 176 17.11 0.36 -97.70
C ARG A 176 15.85 0.76 -98.46
N SER A 177 14.77 1.06 -97.75
CA SER A 177 13.52 1.53 -98.36
C SER A 177 13.71 2.89 -99.04
N GLU A 178 14.47 3.81 -98.44
CA GLU A 178 14.85 5.08 -99.09
C GLU A 178 15.70 4.88 -100.35
N GLU A 179 16.64 3.93 -100.35
CA GLU A 179 17.40 3.57 -101.56
C GLU A 179 16.48 3.07 -102.68
N ILE A 180 15.55 2.16 -102.35
CA ILE A 180 14.59 1.63 -103.32
C ILE A 180 13.74 2.78 -103.86
N GLN A 181 13.22 3.66 -103.01
CA GLN A 181 12.42 4.82 -103.46
C GLN A 181 13.18 5.69 -104.46
N ARG A 182 14.47 5.96 -104.21
CA ARG A 182 15.32 6.71 -105.15
C ARG A 182 15.46 5.99 -106.49
N VAL A 183 15.72 4.68 -106.47
CA VAL A 183 15.83 3.87 -107.69
C VAL A 183 14.51 3.85 -108.47
N THR A 184 13.39 3.67 -107.78
CA THR A 184 12.04 3.67 -108.37
C THR A 184 11.70 5.01 -109.04
N MET A 185 12.07 6.14 -108.43
CA MET A 185 11.92 7.47 -109.05
C MET A 185 12.77 7.64 -110.31
N VAL A 186 14.01 7.12 -110.32
CA VAL A 186 14.87 7.15 -111.51
C VAL A 186 14.27 6.30 -112.63
N ILE A 187 13.78 5.10 -112.32
CA ILE A 187 13.15 4.22 -113.32
C ILE A 187 11.86 4.84 -113.86
N GLU A 188 11.03 5.48 -113.03
CA GLU A 188 9.85 6.22 -113.50
C GLU A 188 10.24 7.37 -114.43
N SER A 189 11.29 8.12 -114.09
CA SER A 189 11.84 9.18 -114.96
C SER A 189 12.32 8.62 -116.31
N ILE A 190 13.05 7.50 -116.32
CA ILE A 190 13.50 6.81 -117.54
C ILE A 190 12.30 6.33 -118.36
N ALA A 191 11.30 5.72 -117.71
CA ALA A 191 10.09 5.27 -118.39
C ALA A 191 9.31 6.44 -119.01
N SER A 192 9.21 7.57 -118.31
CA SER A 192 8.59 8.80 -118.84
C SER A 192 9.36 9.37 -120.04
N GLN A 193 10.69 9.42 -119.96
CA GLN A 193 11.55 9.84 -121.09
C GLN A 193 11.43 8.89 -122.28
N THR A 194 11.40 7.57 -122.04
CA THR A 194 11.25 6.55 -123.08
C THR A 194 9.87 6.65 -123.75
N ASN A 195 8.83 6.94 -122.97
CA ASN A 195 7.49 7.19 -123.49
C ASN A 195 7.44 8.43 -124.39
N LEU A 196 8.16 9.51 -124.03
CA LEU A 196 8.29 10.71 -124.88
C LEU A 196 9.11 10.46 -126.14
N LEU A 197 10.21 9.72 -126.04
CA LEU A 197 11.03 9.31 -127.20
C LEU A 197 10.24 8.44 -128.17
N ALA A 198 9.50 7.46 -127.65
CA ALA A 198 8.63 6.58 -128.43
C ALA A 198 7.49 7.35 -129.09
N LEU A 199 6.91 8.35 -128.40
CA LEU A 199 5.91 9.25 -128.97
C LEU A 199 6.50 10.06 -130.15
N ASN A 200 7.68 10.65 -129.99
CA ASN A 200 8.35 11.39 -131.06
C ASN A 200 8.68 10.49 -132.25
N ALA A 201 9.13 9.25 -132.00
CA ALA A 201 9.39 8.26 -133.04
C ALA A 201 8.11 7.83 -133.77
N ALA A 202 6.99 7.64 -133.06
CA ALA A 202 5.69 7.33 -133.65
C ALA A 202 5.17 8.48 -134.55
N ILE A 203 5.36 9.73 -134.11
CA ILE A 203 5.03 10.93 -134.90
C ILE A 203 5.85 10.97 -136.19
N GLU A 204 7.17 10.78 -136.11
CA GLU A 204 8.04 10.83 -137.30
C GLU A 204 7.81 9.64 -138.25
N ALA A 205 7.50 8.45 -137.69
CA ALA A 205 7.11 7.28 -138.47
C ALA A 205 5.78 7.49 -139.22
N ALA A 206 4.79 8.16 -138.59
CA ALA A 206 3.56 8.58 -139.26
C ALA A 206 3.82 9.61 -140.37
N ARG A 207 4.81 10.49 -140.17
CA ARG A 207 5.23 11.52 -141.14
C ARG A 207 5.89 10.94 -142.38
N ALA A 208 6.59 9.80 -142.25
CA ALA A 208 7.20 9.07 -143.37
C ALA A 208 6.20 8.24 -144.21
N GLY A 209 4.91 8.26 -143.88
CA GLY A 209 3.86 7.58 -144.65
C GLY A 209 4.01 6.06 -144.70
N GLU A 210 3.77 5.44 -145.86
CA GLU A 210 3.82 3.97 -146.03
C GLU A 210 5.21 3.37 -145.74
N GLN A 211 6.30 4.13 -145.90
CA GLN A 211 7.67 3.67 -145.60
C GLN A 211 7.98 3.61 -144.10
N GLY A 212 7.22 4.34 -143.26
CA GLY A 212 7.39 4.40 -141.81
C GLY A 212 6.52 3.42 -141.03
N ARG A 213 5.65 2.66 -141.71
CA ARG A 213 4.57 1.88 -141.09
C ARG A 213 5.06 0.79 -140.12
N GLY A 214 6.18 0.12 -140.43
CA GLY A 214 6.82 -0.84 -139.52
C GLY A 214 7.45 -0.19 -138.29
N PHE A 215 8.02 1.01 -138.44
CA PHE A 215 8.58 1.78 -137.33
C PHE A 215 7.50 2.33 -136.39
N ALA A 216 6.34 2.72 -136.92
CA ALA A 216 5.21 3.19 -136.11
C ALA A 216 4.71 2.11 -135.14
N VAL A 217 4.61 0.85 -135.59
CA VAL A 217 4.19 -0.29 -134.74
C VAL A 217 5.20 -0.52 -133.61
N VAL A 218 6.49 -0.49 -133.90
CA VAL A 218 7.54 -0.65 -132.88
C VAL A 218 7.51 0.52 -131.89
N ALA A 219 7.32 1.75 -132.37
CA ALA A 219 7.25 2.93 -131.51
C ALA A 219 6.03 2.89 -130.57
N ASP A 220 4.86 2.45 -131.04
CA ASP A 220 3.67 2.28 -130.18
C ASP A 220 3.85 1.16 -129.15
N GLU A 221 4.51 0.05 -129.50
CA GLU A 221 4.81 -1.03 -128.54
C GLU A 221 5.79 -0.56 -127.45
N VAL A 222 6.86 0.17 -127.83
CA VAL A 222 7.80 0.78 -126.87
C VAL A 222 7.08 1.80 -125.98
N ARG A 223 6.16 2.59 -126.53
CA ARG A 223 5.33 3.53 -125.76
C ARG A 223 4.45 2.80 -124.75
N GLY A 224 3.80 1.71 -125.16
CA GLY A 224 3.01 0.85 -124.28
C GLY A 224 3.83 0.23 -123.16
N LEU A 225 5.04 -0.26 -123.47
CA LEU A 225 5.98 -0.84 -122.50
C LEU A 225 6.47 0.21 -121.49
N ALA A 226 6.76 1.42 -121.96
CA ALA A 226 7.18 2.54 -121.13
C ALA A 226 6.05 2.99 -120.18
N GLY A 227 4.81 3.06 -120.68
CA GLY A 227 3.63 3.35 -119.85
C GLY A 227 3.37 2.30 -118.76
N ARG A 228 3.49 1.00 -119.11
CA ARG A 228 3.38 -0.10 -118.13
C ARG A 228 4.50 -0.06 -117.09
N THR A 229 5.73 0.24 -117.53
CA THR A 229 6.88 0.41 -116.63
C THR A 229 6.62 1.53 -115.64
N ALA A 230 6.22 2.72 -116.11
CA ALA A 230 5.93 3.87 -115.25
C ALA A 230 4.79 3.60 -114.24
N SER A 231 3.75 2.86 -114.65
CA SER A 231 2.67 2.48 -113.72
C SER A 231 3.17 1.51 -112.65
N ALA A 232 3.95 0.50 -113.03
CA ALA A 232 4.51 -0.47 -112.09
C ALA A 232 5.49 0.18 -111.11
N THR A 233 6.34 1.11 -111.55
CA THR A 233 7.20 1.87 -110.63
C THR A 233 6.39 2.73 -109.66
N ARG A 234 5.28 3.34 -110.09
CA ARG A 234 4.42 4.10 -109.19
C ARG A 234 3.80 3.24 -108.09
N GLU A 235 3.34 2.03 -108.43
CA GLU A 235 2.84 1.06 -107.45
C GLU A 235 3.95 0.63 -106.47
N VAL A 236 5.17 0.35 -106.97
CA VAL A 236 6.32 0.06 -106.11
C VAL A 236 6.63 1.23 -105.18
N GLY A 237 6.57 2.48 -105.68
CA GLY A 237 6.80 3.67 -104.88
C GLY A 237 5.76 3.85 -103.76
N GLN A 238 4.50 3.50 -104.03
CA GLN A 238 3.45 3.48 -103.00
C GLN A 238 3.70 2.39 -101.94
N MET A 239 4.10 1.19 -102.36
CA MET A 239 4.45 0.10 -101.41
C MET A 239 5.64 0.49 -100.53
N VAL A 240 6.67 1.12 -101.09
CA VAL A 240 7.85 1.59 -100.35
C VAL A 240 7.47 2.70 -99.37
N ALA A 241 6.58 3.62 -99.76
CA ALA A 241 6.06 4.65 -98.85
C ALA A 241 5.26 4.04 -97.68
N ASP A 242 4.43 3.02 -97.91
CA ASP A 242 3.73 2.29 -96.84
C ASP A 242 4.71 1.57 -95.91
N ILE A 243 5.76 0.93 -96.46
CA ILE A 243 6.84 0.32 -95.66
C ILE A 243 7.52 1.37 -94.79
N GLN A 244 7.89 2.53 -95.33
CA GLN A 244 8.50 3.62 -94.56
C GLN A 244 7.59 4.12 -93.44
N GLN A 245 6.30 4.33 -93.72
CA GLN A 245 5.34 4.78 -92.72
C GLN A 245 5.21 3.76 -91.57
N ARG A 246 5.06 2.47 -91.89
CA ARG A 246 4.98 1.40 -90.89
C ARG A 246 6.28 1.28 -90.09
N THR A 247 7.43 1.38 -90.76
CA THR A 247 8.75 1.35 -90.12
C THR A 247 8.88 2.47 -89.09
N SER A 248 8.45 3.69 -89.42
CA SER A 248 8.42 4.83 -88.48
C SER A 248 7.53 4.57 -87.26
N GLN A 249 6.35 3.97 -87.46
CA GLN A 249 5.47 3.59 -86.35
C GLN A 249 6.12 2.56 -85.42
N VAL A 250 6.81 1.55 -85.97
CA VAL A 250 7.49 0.54 -85.16
C VAL A 250 8.67 1.16 -84.38
N VAL A 251 9.43 2.09 -84.95
CA VAL A 251 10.47 2.84 -84.21
C VAL A 251 9.86 3.59 -83.01
N GLY A 252 8.71 4.23 -83.19
CA GLY A 252 7.98 4.88 -82.10
C GLY A 252 7.61 3.91 -80.97
N GLN A 253 7.11 2.73 -81.33
CA GLN A 253 6.77 1.67 -80.36
C GLN A 253 8.01 1.13 -79.62
N ILE A 254 9.13 0.94 -80.31
CA ILE A 254 10.38 0.48 -79.69
C ILE A 254 10.92 1.51 -78.70
N ARG A 255 10.84 2.82 -79.02
CA ARG A 255 11.24 3.87 -78.08
C ARG A 255 10.39 3.85 -76.81
N GLN A 256 9.07 3.74 -76.97
CA GLN A 256 8.17 3.64 -75.83
C GLN A 256 8.49 2.40 -74.98
N LEU A 257 8.71 1.24 -75.62
CA LEU A 257 9.09 0.00 -74.95
C LEU A 257 10.38 0.16 -74.14
N SER A 258 11.40 0.84 -74.68
CA SER A 258 12.64 1.12 -73.93
C SER A 258 12.38 1.98 -72.70
N THR A 259 11.57 3.04 -72.82
CA THR A 259 11.19 3.88 -71.67
C THR A 259 10.41 3.09 -70.62
N ASP A 260 9.47 2.25 -71.03
CA ASP A 260 8.67 1.41 -70.12
C ASP A 260 9.55 0.37 -69.40
N LEU A 261 10.56 -0.18 -70.09
CA LEU A 261 11.53 -1.11 -69.49
C LEU A 261 12.42 -0.43 -68.46
N ASP A 262 12.93 0.76 -68.74
CA ASP A 262 13.77 1.53 -67.81
C ASP A 262 12.99 1.87 -66.53
N ALA A 263 11.75 2.35 -66.66
CA ALA A 263 10.86 2.58 -65.52
C ALA A 263 10.53 1.28 -64.76
N GLY A 264 10.38 0.17 -65.48
CA GLY A 264 10.19 -1.15 -64.89
C GLY A 264 11.37 -1.60 -64.02
N VAL A 265 12.61 -1.34 -64.46
CA VAL A 265 13.82 -1.65 -63.67
C VAL A 265 13.84 -0.84 -62.38
N GLU A 266 13.61 0.48 -62.45
CA GLU A 266 13.57 1.35 -61.27
C GLU A 266 12.55 0.87 -60.22
N GLN A 267 11.35 0.48 -60.67
CA GLN A 267 10.31 -0.04 -59.78
C GLN A 267 10.68 -1.37 -59.11
N VAL A 268 11.36 -2.26 -59.85
CA VAL A 268 11.83 -3.55 -59.33
C VAL A 268 12.96 -3.35 -58.32
N GLU A 269 13.88 -2.41 -58.57
CA GLU A 269 14.95 -2.04 -57.64
C GLU A 269 14.39 -1.47 -56.32
N LEU A 270 13.40 -0.57 -56.40
CA LEU A 270 12.72 -0.04 -55.22
C LEU A 270 12.05 -1.15 -54.40
N THR A 271 11.41 -2.10 -55.09
CA THR A 271 10.82 -3.29 -54.44
C THR A 271 11.89 -4.13 -53.74
N GLY A 272 13.08 -4.25 -54.34
CA GLY A 272 14.23 -4.93 -53.74
C GLY A 272 14.67 -4.29 -52.43
N GLN A 273 14.76 -2.96 -52.39
CA GLN A 273 15.09 -2.21 -51.16
C GLN A 273 14.06 -2.45 -50.05
N HIS A 274 12.77 -2.53 -50.40
CA HIS A 274 11.72 -2.85 -49.42
C HIS A 274 11.86 -4.28 -48.85
N LEU A 275 12.18 -5.27 -49.68
CA LEU A 275 12.42 -6.64 -49.20
C LEU A 275 13.66 -6.72 -48.29
N GLU A 276 14.74 -6.01 -48.62
CA GLU A 276 15.93 -5.93 -47.77
C GLU A 276 15.60 -5.31 -46.40
N SER A 277 14.80 -4.24 -46.40
CA SER A 277 14.31 -3.63 -45.16
C SER A 277 13.49 -4.60 -44.32
N ILE A 278 12.58 -5.38 -44.94
CA ILE A 278 11.79 -6.42 -44.24
C ILE A 278 12.71 -7.51 -43.66
N ALA A 279 13.72 -7.96 -44.40
CA ALA A 279 14.67 -8.95 -43.91
C ALA A 279 15.45 -8.44 -42.68
N ARG A 280 15.84 -7.16 -42.70
CA ARG A 280 16.52 -6.51 -41.57
C ARG A 280 15.62 -6.39 -40.34
N LEU A 281 14.38 -5.94 -40.52
CA LEU A 281 13.39 -5.88 -39.43
C LEU A 281 13.10 -7.26 -38.84
N ALA A 282 13.07 -8.31 -39.67
CA ALA A 282 12.92 -9.67 -39.20
C ALA A 282 14.07 -10.09 -38.27
N VAL A 283 15.33 -9.77 -38.61
CA VAL A 283 16.50 -10.03 -37.75
C VAL A 283 16.39 -9.28 -36.41
N GLU A 284 15.94 -8.03 -36.44
CA GLU A 284 15.73 -7.24 -35.22
C GLU A 284 14.66 -7.86 -34.31
N VAL A 285 13.54 -8.32 -34.89
CA VAL A 285 12.50 -9.05 -34.15
C VAL A 285 13.05 -10.35 -33.55
N GLU A 286 13.87 -11.12 -34.28
CA GLU A 286 14.49 -12.32 -33.72
C GLU A 286 15.37 -12.01 -32.51
N SER A 287 16.15 -10.92 -32.55
CA SER A 287 16.97 -10.47 -31.42
C SER A 287 16.13 -10.08 -30.22
N GLN A 288 15.09 -9.25 -30.42
CA GLN A 288 14.19 -8.81 -29.35
C GLN A 288 13.46 -10.00 -28.70
N VAL A 289 13.03 -10.97 -29.51
CA VAL A 289 12.41 -12.20 -29.00
C VAL A 289 13.39 -13.03 -28.17
N GLY A 290 14.68 -13.05 -28.55
CA GLY A 290 15.74 -13.66 -27.76
C GLY A 290 15.90 -13.01 -26.37
N GLU A 291 15.86 -11.68 -26.30
CA GLU A 291 15.90 -10.95 -25.03
C GLU A 291 14.67 -11.24 -24.15
N ILE A 292 13.48 -11.29 -24.76
CA ILE A 292 12.24 -11.64 -24.05
C ILE A 292 12.33 -13.05 -23.47
N ALA A 293 12.84 -14.03 -24.24
CA ALA A 293 13.01 -15.39 -23.76
C ALA A 293 14.00 -15.48 -22.58
N GLN A 294 15.10 -14.73 -22.62
CA GLN A 294 16.06 -14.65 -21.52
C GLN A 294 15.45 -13.98 -20.27
N GLY A 295 14.66 -12.92 -20.46
CA GLY A 295 13.90 -12.27 -19.40
C GLY A 295 12.91 -13.21 -18.74
N ALA A 296 12.16 -13.98 -19.54
CA ALA A 296 11.20 -14.97 -19.05
C ALA A 296 11.88 -16.07 -18.21
N GLN A 297 13.04 -16.58 -18.65
CA GLN A 297 13.81 -17.55 -17.88
C GLN A 297 14.27 -16.97 -16.53
N THR A 298 14.75 -15.72 -16.52
CA THR A 298 15.17 -15.03 -15.30
C THR A 298 14.01 -14.86 -14.32
N ASN A 299 12.83 -14.51 -14.83
CA ASN A 299 11.61 -14.39 -14.02
C ASN A 299 11.21 -15.74 -13.40
N GLN A 300 11.34 -16.85 -14.13
CA GLN A 300 11.08 -18.19 -13.58
C GLN A 300 12.01 -18.52 -12.41
N ASP A 301 13.30 -18.22 -12.52
CA ASP A 301 14.28 -18.45 -11.44
C ASP A 301 13.98 -17.58 -10.20
N GLN A 302 13.53 -16.34 -10.42
CA GLN A 302 13.09 -15.43 -9.35
C GLN A 302 11.81 -15.93 -8.67
N LEU A 303 10.84 -16.45 -9.44
CA LEU A 303 9.62 -17.05 -8.90
C LEU A 303 9.93 -18.27 -8.04
N ALA A 304 10.85 -19.15 -8.47
CA ALA A 304 11.30 -20.27 -7.67
C ALA A 304 11.90 -19.84 -6.33
N SER A 305 12.72 -18.79 -6.34
CA SER A 305 13.30 -18.20 -5.13
C SER A 305 12.23 -17.57 -4.23
N LEU A 306 11.20 -16.96 -4.82
CA LEU A 306 10.08 -16.37 -4.12
C LEU A 306 9.28 -17.44 -3.37
N PHE A 307 9.00 -18.60 -3.97
CA PHE A 307 8.31 -19.69 -3.27
C PHE A 307 9.06 -20.17 -2.04
N VAL A 308 10.39 -20.32 -2.13
CA VAL A 308 11.23 -20.68 -0.98
C VAL A 308 11.15 -19.62 0.12
N ALA A 309 11.15 -18.33 -0.24
CA ALA A 309 11.04 -17.23 0.71
C ALA A 309 9.66 -17.20 1.39
N VAL A 310 8.59 -17.43 0.66
CA VAL A 310 7.22 -17.46 1.21
C VAL A 310 7.03 -18.67 2.12
N GLU A 311 7.55 -19.85 1.76
CA GLU A 311 7.46 -21.03 2.61
C GLU A 311 8.21 -20.84 3.92
N ARG A 312 9.40 -20.23 3.86
CA ARG A 312 10.15 -19.84 5.06
C ARG A 312 9.36 -18.84 5.92
N MET A 313 8.73 -17.84 5.29
CA MET A 313 7.89 -16.88 5.99
C MET A 313 6.71 -17.56 6.70
N ARG A 314 6.03 -18.51 6.05
CA ARG A 314 4.94 -19.28 6.67
C ARG A 314 5.42 -20.06 7.89
N SER A 315 6.59 -20.69 7.81
CA SER A 315 7.21 -21.37 8.96
C SER A 315 7.49 -20.39 10.10
N ASP A 316 8.09 -19.24 9.82
CA ASP A 316 8.41 -18.22 10.83
C ASP A 316 7.14 -17.62 11.48
N LEU A 317 6.07 -17.46 10.69
CA LEU A 317 4.77 -17.01 11.18
C LEU A 317 4.07 -18.05 12.05
N ALA A 318 4.18 -19.35 11.73
CA ALA A 318 3.65 -20.41 12.57
C ALA A 318 4.33 -20.44 13.96
N VAL A 319 5.66 -20.28 13.99
CA VAL A 319 6.42 -20.15 15.24
C VAL A 319 5.99 -18.88 15.99
N SER A 320 5.81 -17.77 15.29
CA SER A 320 5.37 -16.49 15.90
C SER A 320 3.96 -16.58 16.49
N ASP A 321 3.04 -17.27 15.82
CA ASP A 321 1.67 -17.54 16.32
C ASP A 321 1.71 -18.37 17.61
N GLU A 322 2.52 -19.44 17.65
CA GLU A 322 2.73 -20.24 18.85
C GLU A 322 3.29 -19.40 20.01
N GLN A 323 4.36 -18.64 19.77
CA GLN A 323 4.95 -17.73 20.78
C GLN A 323 3.94 -16.70 21.28
N THR A 324 3.14 -16.14 20.38
CA THR A 324 2.09 -15.17 20.71
C THR A 324 1.03 -15.80 21.63
N ARG A 325 0.60 -17.05 21.37
CA ARG A 325 -0.31 -17.78 22.26
C ARG A 325 0.32 -18.07 23.63
N HIS A 326 1.61 -18.40 23.68
CA HIS A 326 2.32 -18.59 24.95
C HIS A 326 2.39 -17.30 25.77
N LEU A 327 2.73 -16.17 25.13
CA LEU A 327 2.72 -14.85 25.78
C LEU A 327 1.33 -14.46 26.28
N ALA A 328 0.27 -14.75 25.50
CA ALA A 328 -1.11 -14.50 25.91
C ALA A 328 -1.44 -15.23 27.22
N LYS A 329 -1.11 -16.53 27.30
CA LYS A 329 -1.33 -17.34 28.50
C LYS A 329 -0.54 -16.81 29.70
N ALA A 330 0.73 -16.45 29.49
CA ALA A 330 1.59 -15.92 30.54
C ALA A 330 1.06 -14.58 31.09
N ALA A 331 0.58 -13.68 30.21
CA ALA A 331 0.00 -12.41 30.62
C ALA A 331 -1.27 -12.60 31.46
N VAL A 332 -2.18 -13.47 31.02
CA VAL A 332 -3.41 -13.81 31.78
C VAL A 332 -3.10 -14.43 33.14
N GLN A 333 -2.06 -15.27 33.21
CA GLN A 333 -1.62 -15.86 34.48
C GLN A 333 -1.04 -14.80 35.42
N MET A 334 -0.24 -13.87 34.89
CA MET A 334 0.36 -12.78 35.67
C MET A 334 -0.70 -11.80 36.20
N GLU A 335 -1.70 -11.45 35.38
CA GLU A 335 -2.87 -10.67 35.84
C GLU A 335 -3.59 -11.37 37.00
N GLY A 336 -3.86 -12.68 36.88
CA GLY A 336 -4.51 -13.45 37.94
C GLY A 336 -3.68 -13.54 39.23
N GLN A 337 -2.35 -13.66 39.12
CA GLN A 337 -1.45 -13.63 40.27
C GLN A 337 -1.46 -12.27 40.94
N ALA A 338 -1.41 -11.18 40.17
CA ALA A 338 -1.43 -9.84 40.73
C ALA A 338 -2.75 -9.54 41.46
N GLU A 339 -3.89 -9.90 40.86
CA GLU A 339 -5.21 -9.81 41.52
C GLU A 339 -5.24 -10.58 42.85
N SER A 340 -4.71 -11.81 42.88
CA SER A 340 -4.69 -12.62 44.11
C SER A 340 -3.79 -12.03 45.19
N ILE A 341 -2.68 -11.39 44.82
CA ILE A 341 -1.79 -10.74 45.78
C ILE A 341 -2.46 -9.46 46.33
N SER A 342 -3.05 -8.63 45.46
CA SER A 342 -3.79 -7.43 45.89
C SER A 342 -4.94 -7.77 46.84
N GLN A 343 -5.66 -8.88 46.60
CA GLN A 343 -6.70 -9.35 47.50
C GLN A 343 -6.15 -9.68 48.90
N ARG A 344 -5.03 -10.41 48.98
CA ARG A 344 -4.41 -10.79 50.26
C ARG A 344 -3.83 -9.58 50.99
N LEU A 345 -3.27 -8.62 50.25
CA LEU A 345 -2.72 -7.39 50.83
C LEU A 345 -3.79 -6.50 51.44
N ALA A 346 -5.01 -6.50 50.89
CA ALA A 346 -6.10 -5.72 51.43
C ALA A 346 -6.51 -6.11 52.87
N GLU A 347 -6.19 -7.34 53.32
CA GLU A 347 -6.40 -7.77 54.71
C GLU A 347 -5.41 -7.14 55.68
N VAL A 348 -4.24 -6.70 55.19
CA VAL A 348 -3.10 -6.20 56.00
C VAL A 348 -2.85 -4.70 55.78
N GLY A 349 -3.31 -4.16 54.65
CA GLY A 349 -3.20 -2.76 54.24
C GLY A 349 -2.64 -2.64 52.82
N LEU A 350 -3.34 -1.89 51.95
CA LEU A 350 -2.84 -1.53 50.63
C LEU A 350 -1.84 -0.36 50.73
N ASP A 351 -1.17 -0.01 49.63
CA ASP A 351 -0.44 1.25 49.53
C ASP A 351 -1.36 2.47 49.68
N ASP A 352 -0.77 3.62 50.02
CA ASP A 352 -1.52 4.84 50.35
C ASP A 352 -2.44 5.29 49.21
N TYR A 353 -2.09 4.97 47.95
CA TYR A 353 -2.88 5.30 46.77
C TYR A 353 -4.11 4.40 46.67
N HIS A 354 -3.93 3.07 46.66
CA HIS A 354 -5.03 2.12 46.58
C HIS A 354 -5.89 2.06 47.84
N GLN A 355 -5.30 2.27 49.02
CA GLN A 355 -6.02 2.31 50.30
C GLN A 355 -7.03 3.47 50.32
N ARG A 356 -6.66 4.64 49.80
CA ARG A 356 -7.57 5.79 49.72
C ARG A 356 -8.77 5.50 48.81
N ILE A 357 -8.54 4.84 47.67
CA ILE A 357 -9.63 4.42 46.78
C ILE A 357 -10.49 3.35 47.44
N TYR A 358 -9.89 2.39 48.12
CA TYR A 358 -10.61 1.35 48.85
C TYR A 358 -11.52 1.94 49.94
N ASP A 359 -11.03 2.92 50.71
CA ASP A 359 -11.82 3.59 51.73
C ASP A 359 -13.01 4.35 51.12
N LEU A 360 -12.81 5.06 50.00
CA LEU A 360 -13.87 5.72 49.24
C LEU A 360 -14.90 4.72 48.70
N ALA A 361 -14.45 3.59 48.16
CA ALA A 361 -15.34 2.54 47.67
C ALA A 361 -16.16 1.94 48.82
N ARG A 362 -15.54 1.66 49.97
CA ARG A 362 -16.25 1.13 51.13
C ARG A 362 -17.27 2.11 51.67
N GLU A 363 -16.90 3.39 51.78
CA GLU A 363 -17.80 4.46 52.20
C GLU A 363 -19.00 4.60 51.24
N GLY A 364 -18.75 4.65 49.94
CA GLY A 364 -19.79 4.74 48.93
C GLY A 364 -20.73 3.53 48.94
N ALA A 365 -20.20 2.32 49.07
CA ALA A 365 -21.01 1.11 49.14
C ALA A 365 -21.90 1.08 50.39
N GLN A 366 -21.38 1.55 51.53
CA GLN A 366 -22.16 1.71 52.77
C GLN A 366 -23.25 2.77 52.61
N GLN A 367 -22.96 3.90 51.96
CA GLN A 367 -23.96 4.93 51.68
C GLN A 367 -25.07 4.43 50.76
N ILE A 368 -24.73 3.68 49.70
CA ILE A 368 -25.70 3.06 48.80
C ILE A 368 -26.57 2.07 49.57
N ALA A 369 -25.95 1.17 50.33
CA ALA A 369 -26.67 0.18 51.14
C ALA A 369 -27.64 0.86 52.13
N ALA A 370 -27.16 1.82 52.92
CA ALA A 370 -27.99 2.54 53.89
C ALA A 370 -29.13 3.32 53.23
N LYS A 371 -28.88 3.97 52.08
CA LYS A 371 -29.91 4.70 51.34
C LYS A 371 -30.97 3.76 50.78
N PHE A 372 -30.55 2.62 50.21
CA PHE A 372 -31.47 1.63 49.67
C PHE A 372 -32.31 1.01 50.77
N GLU A 373 -31.70 0.66 51.91
CA GLU A 373 -32.42 0.12 53.08
C GLU A 373 -33.44 1.12 53.64
N ALA A 374 -33.05 2.39 53.82
CA ALA A 374 -33.95 3.44 54.28
C ALA A 374 -35.12 3.71 53.30
N ASP A 375 -34.87 3.62 51.99
CA ASP A 375 -35.92 3.79 50.98
C ASP A 375 -36.84 2.57 50.86
N ILE A 376 -36.33 1.37 51.14
CA ILE A 376 -37.16 0.17 51.31
C ILE A 376 -38.08 0.33 52.51
N GLU A 377 -37.56 0.81 53.65
CA GLU A 377 -38.37 1.05 54.85
C GLU A 377 -39.43 2.13 54.65
N ARG A 378 -39.13 3.15 53.83
CA ARG A 378 -40.09 4.19 53.43
C ARG A 378 -41.10 3.76 52.36
N GLY A 379 -40.91 2.59 51.75
CA GLY A 379 -41.76 2.10 50.65
C GLY A 379 -41.53 2.81 49.31
N THR A 380 -40.42 3.54 49.14
CA THR A 380 -40.06 4.20 47.87
C THR A 380 -39.66 3.20 46.79
N VAL A 381 -39.08 2.06 47.19
CA VAL A 381 -38.75 0.93 46.31
C VAL A 381 -38.87 -0.37 47.11
N SER A 382 -39.37 -1.45 46.52
CA SER A 382 -39.42 -2.74 47.22
C SER A 382 -38.10 -3.51 47.12
N LEU A 383 -37.87 -4.43 48.08
CA LEU A 383 -36.71 -5.33 48.03
C LEU A 383 -36.76 -6.25 46.79
N ASP A 384 -37.94 -6.65 46.34
CA ASP A 384 -38.12 -7.44 45.10
C ASP A 384 -37.67 -6.66 43.86
N GLU A 385 -38.07 -5.38 43.77
CA GLU A 385 -37.68 -4.52 42.65
C GLU A 385 -36.18 -4.28 42.57
N LEU A 386 -35.51 -4.00 43.70
CA LEU A 386 -34.05 -3.84 43.72
C LEU A 386 -33.30 -5.12 43.34
N PHE A 387 -33.87 -6.29 43.65
CA PHE A 387 -33.28 -7.58 43.31
C PHE A 387 -33.78 -8.16 41.97
N ASP A 388 -34.55 -7.39 41.18
CA ASP A 388 -34.97 -7.80 39.85
C ASP A 388 -33.76 -8.06 38.95
N ARG A 389 -33.78 -9.17 38.21
CA ARG A 389 -32.74 -9.59 37.25
C ARG A 389 -33.32 -9.85 35.86
N GLN A 390 -34.56 -9.46 35.62
CA GLN A 390 -35.21 -9.57 34.32
C GLN A 390 -34.81 -8.39 33.42
N TYR A 391 -33.61 -8.46 32.86
CA TYR A 391 -33.09 -7.46 31.94
C TYR A 391 -33.86 -7.47 30.60
N LYS A 392 -34.68 -6.46 30.35
CA LYS A 392 -35.42 -6.32 29.08
C LYS A 392 -34.61 -5.49 28.09
N PRO A 393 -34.24 -6.02 26.91
CA PRO A 393 -33.43 -5.26 25.96
C PRO A 393 -34.17 -4.03 25.45
N ILE A 394 -33.44 -2.93 25.27
CA ILE A 394 -33.92 -1.69 24.66
C ILE A 394 -33.66 -1.81 23.14
N PRO A 395 -34.71 -1.74 22.29
CA PRO A 395 -34.55 -1.80 20.84
C PRO A 395 -33.58 -0.74 20.31
N ASP A 396 -32.96 -1.02 19.16
CA ASP A 396 -32.13 -0.06 18.42
C ASP A 396 -30.93 0.52 19.19
N THR A 397 -30.33 -0.27 20.08
CA THR A 397 -29.11 0.10 20.83
C THR A 397 -27.93 -0.83 20.51
N SER A 398 -26.73 -0.26 20.33
CA SER A 398 -25.49 -1.02 20.05
C SER A 398 -24.28 -0.44 20.80
N PRO A 399 -23.69 -1.16 21.78
CA PRO A 399 -24.10 -2.44 22.34
C PRO A 399 -25.49 -2.42 22.98
N THR A 400 -26.08 -3.60 23.13
CA THR A 400 -27.40 -3.79 23.71
C THR A 400 -27.50 -3.18 25.10
N ARG A 401 -28.53 -2.36 25.30
CA ARG A 401 -28.91 -1.78 26.60
C ARG A 401 -30.15 -2.49 27.14
N PHE A 402 -30.37 -2.38 28.43
CA PHE A 402 -31.45 -3.09 29.12
C PHE A 402 -32.24 -2.16 30.05
N ASN A 403 -33.46 -2.56 30.38
CA ASN A 403 -34.29 -1.94 31.39
C ASN A 403 -34.68 -2.98 32.44
N THR A 404 -34.80 -2.54 33.68
CA THR A 404 -35.12 -3.31 34.90
C THR A 404 -36.04 -2.50 35.79
N ARG A 405 -36.71 -3.16 36.75
CA ARG A 405 -37.70 -2.50 37.61
C ARG A 405 -37.12 -1.39 38.50
N PHE A 406 -35.82 -1.46 38.84
CA PHE A 406 -35.17 -0.49 39.73
C PHE A 406 -34.48 0.67 39.01
N ASP A 407 -34.45 0.70 37.68
CA ASP A 407 -33.66 1.68 36.93
C ASP A 407 -34.01 3.13 37.24
N ARG A 408 -35.32 3.44 37.26
CA ARG A 408 -35.80 4.80 37.58
C ARG A 408 -35.37 5.22 38.99
N TYR A 409 -35.41 4.30 39.94
CA TYR A 409 -35.01 4.56 41.32
C TYR A 409 -33.50 4.82 41.41
N THR A 410 -32.69 3.97 40.80
CA THR A 410 -31.24 4.15 40.79
C THR A 410 -30.80 5.41 40.04
N ASP A 411 -31.49 5.81 38.97
CA ASP A 411 -31.19 7.05 38.24
C ASP A 411 -31.41 8.31 39.09
N GLN A 412 -32.31 8.24 40.07
CA GLN A 412 -32.56 9.35 41.01
C GLN A 412 -31.61 9.35 42.20
N VAL A 413 -31.20 8.17 42.67
CA VAL A 413 -30.47 8.02 43.94
C VAL A 413 -28.96 7.92 43.76
N LEU A 414 -28.49 7.11 42.80
CA LEU A 414 -27.07 6.81 42.65
C LEU A 414 -26.21 8.03 42.30
N PRO A 415 -26.61 8.98 41.44
CA PRO A 415 -25.79 10.14 41.12
C PRO A 415 -25.44 10.98 42.36
N GLY A 416 -26.37 11.08 43.32
CA GLY A 416 -26.14 11.80 44.58
C GLY A 416 -25.06 11.19 45.47
N ILE A 417 -24.67 9.94 45.24
CA ILE A 417 -23.61 9.23 45.96
C ILE A 417 -22.36 9.05 45.08
N GLN A 418 -22.53 8.71 43.80
CA GLN A 418 -21.44 8.46 42.85
C GLN A 418 -20.63 9.73 42.54
N GLU A 419 -21.29 10.86 42.28
CA GLU A 419 -20.61 12.10 41.86
C GLU A 419 -19.73 12.69 42.97
N PRO A 420 -20.17 12.79 44.25
CA PRO A 420 -19.30 13.28 45.31
C PRO A 420 -18.03 12.45 45.52
N LEU A 421 -18.07 11.14 45.24
CA LEU A 421 -16.88 10.28 45.34
C LEU A 421 -15.83 10.68 44.30
N LEU A 422 -16.23 11.01 43.08
CA LEU A 422 -15.32 11.40 42.00
C LEU A 422 -14.52 12.66 42.33
N THR A 423 -15.13 13.62 43.04
CA THR A 423 -14.46 14.87 43.40
C THR A 423 -13.42 14.73 44.52
N ARG A 424 -13.34 13.56 45.17
CA ARG A 424 -12.47 13.33 46.33
C ARG A 424 -11.11 12.74 45.96
N HIS A 425 -10.89 12.39 44.69
CA HIS A 425 -9.61 11.89 44.22
C HIS A 425 -9.40 12.13 42.72
N ASP A 426 -8.36 12.88 42.36
CA ASP A 426 -8.09 13.30 40.96
C ASP A 426 -7.82 12.13 40.00
N GLY A 427 -7.44 10.97 40.53
CA GLY A 427 -7.24 9.75 39.74
C GLY A 427 -8.54 9.05 39.32
N LEU A 428 -9.69 9.34 39.97
CA LEU A 428 -10.96 8.67 39.68
C LEU A 428 -11.53 9.10 38.33
N VAL A 429 -11.85 8.11 37.49
CA VAL A 429 -12.46 8.29 36.17
C VAL A 429 -13.96 8.00 36.23
N PHE A 430 -14.36 6.98 37.00
CA PHE A 430 -15.76 6.64 37.19
C PHE A 430 -16.02 6.00 38.56
N ALA A 431 -17.24 6.17 39.06
CA ALA A 431 -17.78 5.53 40.25
C ALA A 431 -19.16 4.99 39.90
N ILE A 432 -19.31 3.67 39.88
CA ILE A 432 -20.54 3.02 39.39
C ILE A 432 -20.96 1.86 40.28
N ALA A 433 -22.26 1.73 40.52
CA ALA A 433 -22.81 0.55 41.15
C ALA A 433 -23.19 -0.45 40.05
N CYS A 434 -22.84 -1.72 40.21
CA CYS A 434 -23.15 -2.76 39.26
C CYS A 434 -23.75 -3.98 39.95
N THR A 435 -24.69 -4.67 39.31
CA THR A 435 -25.25 -5.92 39.85
C THR A 435 -24.27 -7.08 39.69
N GLN A 436 -24.58 -8.21 40.34
CA GLN A 436 -23.81 -9.45 40.20
C GLN A 436 -23.62 -9.94 38.75
N GLN A 437 -24.49 -9.57 37.83
CA GLN A 437 -24.38 -9.96 36.42
C GLN A 437 -23.64 -8.90 35.60
N GLY A 438 -22.99 -7.92 36.23
CA GLY A 438 -22.26 -6.84 35.57
C GLY A 438 -23.16 -5.75 34.97
N TYR A 439 -24.44 -5.68 35.37
CA TYR A 439 -25.36 -4.66 34.89
C TYR A 439 -25.14 -3.33 35.63
N VAL A 440 -24.90 -2.26 34.89
CA VAL A 440 -24.73 -0.91 35.42
C VAL A 440 -26.01 -0.12 35.17
N PRO A 441 -26.91 0.02 36.16
CA PRO A 441 -28.14 0.77 35.98
C PRO A 441 -27.86 2.25 35.70
N THR A 442 -27.00 2.88 36.50
CA THR A 442 -26.73 4.31 36.42
C THR A 442 -25.23 4.52 36.53
N HIS A 443 -24.66 5.05 35.47
CA HIS A 443 -23.26 5.47 35.41
C HIS A 443 -23.12 6.91 35.90
N ASN A 444 -21.90 7.33 36.27
CA ASN A 444 -21.62 8.74 36.56
C ASN A 444 -21.91 9.64 35.34
N ASN A 445 -22.22 10.90 35.61
CA ASN A 445 -22.78 11.88 34.67
C ASN A 445 -22.00 12.01 33.35
N ALA A 446 -20.67 11.93 33.43
CA ALA A 446 -19.80 12.00 32.25
C ALA A 446 -20.12 10.91 31.20
N PHE A 447 -20.62 9.76 31.65
CA PHE A 447 -21.00 8.63 30.81
C PHE A 447 -22.49 8.26 30.96
N ASN A 448 -23.35 9.21 31.31
CA ASN A 448 -24.80 9.00 31.44
C ASN A 448 -25.61 10.01 30.60
N GLN A 449 -25.08 10.40 29.44
CA GLN A 449 -25.73 11.39 28.55
C GLN A 449 -26.90 10.76 27.76
N PRO A 450 -27.95 11.51 27.39
CA PRO A 450 -29.03 10.99 26.55
C PRO A 450 -28.52 10.38 25.23
N LEU A 451 -29.17 9.31 24.75
CA LEU A 451 -28.80 8.65 23.50
C LEU A 451 -29.10 9.55 22.30
N THR A 452 -28.17 9.62 21.35
CA THR A 452 -28.29 10.40 20.12
C THR A 452 -28.68 9.55 18.92
N GLY A 453 -28.55 8.22 19.01
CA GLY A 453 -28.78 7.28 17.90
C GLY A 453 -27.55 7.04 17.02
N ASP A 454 -26.43 7.74 17.29
CA ASP A 454 -25.12 7.44 16.69
C ASP A 454 -24.34 6.48 17.61
N PRO A 455 -24.06 5.24 17.18
CA PRO A 455 -23.35 4.26 18.00
C PRO A 455 -21.98 4.75 18.50
N LEU A 456 -21.24 5.55 17.74
CA LEU A 456 -19.92 6.03 18.16
C LEU A 456 -20.04 7.05 19.31
N VAL A 457 -20.97 7.98 19.19
CA VAL A 457 -21.24 9.01 20.22
C VAL A 457 -21.84 8.37 21.47
N ASP A 458 -22.82 7.48 21.29
CA ASP A 458 -23.52 6.81 22.38
C ASP A 458 -22.57 5.90 23.19
N ASN A 459 -21.61 5.24 22.55
CA ASN A 459 -20.64 4.39 23.24
C ASN A 459 -19.58 5.17 24.02
N ALA A 460 -19.28 6.39 23.57
CA ALA A 460 -18.36 7.28 24.25
C ALA A 460 -19.02 7.98 25.45
N ARG A 461 -20.29 8.40 25.33
CA ARG A 461 -20.96 9.31 26.29
C ARG A 461 -22.10 8.70 27.09
N ASN A 462 -22.56 7.49 26.76
CA ASN A 462 -23.54 6.77 27.56
C ASN A 462 -23.10 5.32 27.79
N ARG A 463 -22.80 4.98 29.03
CA ARG A 463 -22.43 3.63 29.47
C ARG A 463 -23.39 3.05 30.51
N SER A 464 -24.49 3.75 30.81
CA SER A 464 -25.58 3.28 31.66
C SER A 464 -26.44 2.24 30.94
N LYS A 465 -27.22 1.49 31.73
CA LYS A 465 -28.16 0.48 31.25
C LYS A 465 -27.48 -0.63 30.43
N ARG A 466 -26.17 -0.83 30.63
CA ARG A 466 -25.37 -1.82 29.91
C ARG A 466 -24.96 -2.93 30.85
N LYS A 467 -24.85 -4.13 30.28
CA LYS A 467 -24.23 -5.27 30.94
C LYS A 467 -22.79 -5.39 30.46
N PHE A 468 -21.83 -5.31 31.37
CA PHE A 468 -20.42 -5.55 31.10
C PHE A 468 -20.15 -7.02 31.37
N ASP A 469 -20.23 -7.83 30.32
CA ASP A 469 -20.13 -9.28 30.37
C ASP A 469 -18.70 -9.81 30.16
N ASP A 470 -17.72 -8.92 30.06
CA ASP A 470 -16.31 -9.25 30.10
C ASP A 470 -15.87 -9.69 31.51
N ARG A 471 -14.72 -10.38 31.58
CA ARG A 471 -14.17 -10.93 32.83
C ARG A 471 -14.03 -9.88 33.93
N THR A 472 -13.64 -8.65 33.59
CA THR A 472 -13.45 -7.56 34.55
C THR A 472 -14.81 -7.04 35.01
N GLY A 473 -15.70 -6.72 34.08
CA GLY A 473 -17.04 -6.20 34.37
C GLY A 473 -17.90 -7.09 35.28
N ILE A 474 -17.97 -8.40 34.99
CA ILE A 474 -18.79 -9.34 35.78
C ILE A 474 -18.21 -9.51 37.20
N ARG A 475 -16.88 -9.58 37.31
CA ARG A 475 -16.24 -9.89 38.59
C ARG A 475 -16.40 -8.78 39.60
N CYS A 476 -16.37 -7.51 39.18
CA CYS A 476 -16.62 -6.35 40.04
C CYS A 476 -17.98 -6.40 40.77
N GLY A 477 -19.01 -7.00 40.16
CA GLY A 477 -20.33 -7.13 40.77
C GLY A 477 -20.58 -8.46 41.49
N SER A 478 -19.86 -9.52 41.12
CA SER A 478 -20.13 -10.88 41.59
C SER A 478 -19.24 -11.36 42.73
N HIS A 479 -18.06 -10.76 42.93
CA HIS A 479 -17.17 -11.13 44.03
C HIS A 479 -17.77 -10.79 45.40
N GLN A 480 -17.46 -11.61 46.42
CA GLN A 480 -17.86 -11.37 47.81
C GLN A 480 -16.65 -11.10 48.73
N GLN A 481 -15.49 -10.89 48.13
CA GLN A 481 -14.26 -10.55 48.84
C GLN A 481 -14.33 -9.11 49.37
N PRO A 482 -13.59 -8.75 50.45
CA PRO A 482 -13.58 -7.40 50.98
C PRO A 482 -13.24 -6.33 49.93
N VAL A 483 -12.31 -6.66 49.02
CA VAL A 483 -11.97 -5.86 47.85
C VAL A 483 -11.57 -6.77 46.69
N LEU A 484 -11.79 -6.29 45.48
CA LEU A 484 -11.20 -6.82 44.27
C LEU A 484 -10.53 -5.66 43.52
N LEU A 485 -9.22 -5.75 43.33
CA LEU A 485 -8.43 -4.83 42.52
C LEU A 485 -8.04 -5.53 41.22
N GLN A 486 -8.48 -4.99 40.10
CA GLN A 486 -8.12 -5.45 38.77
C GLN A 486 -7.40 -4.34 38.01
N THR A 487 -6.47 -4.73 37.14
CA THR A 487 -5.80 -3.80 36.23
C THR A 487 -6.04 -4.28 34.82
N TYR A 488 -6.51 -3.40 33.96
CA TYR A 488 -6.82 -3.75 32.59
C TYR A 488 -6.52 -2.61 31.63
N THR A 489 -6.32 -2.98 30.37
CA THR A 489 -6.15 -2.03 29.27
C THR A 489 -7.49 -1.87 28.56
N ARG A 490 -7.96 -0.62 28.44
CA ARG A 490 -9.16 -0.30 27.65
C ARG A 490 -8.90 -0.54 26.16
N ASP A 491 -9.96 -0.59 25.35
CA ASP A 491 -9.84 -0.69 23.88
C ASP A 491 -9.01 0.47 23.27
N THR A 492 -8.93 1.60 23.98
CA THR A 492 -8.11 2.77 23.62
C THR A 492 -6.62 2.60 23.92
N GLY A 493 -6.19 1.52 24.57
CA GLY A 493 -4.82 1.32 25.02
C GLY A 493 -4.50 1.97 26.38
N GLU A 494 -5.45 2.71 26.98
CA GLU A 494 -5.28 3.32 28.29
C GLU A 494 -5.34 2.25 29.40
N LEU A 495 -4.36 2.29 30.31
CA LEU A 495 -4.36 1.47 31.52
C LEU A 495 -5.30 2.04 32.57
N MET A 496 -6.03 1.17 33.24
CA MET A 496 -6.97 1.52 34.30
C MET A 496 -6.88 0.51 35.44
N HIS A 497 -6.93 1.02 36.67
CA HIS A 497 -7.24 0.21 37.84
C HIS A 497 -8.74 0.23 38.10
N ASP A 498 -9.21 -0.90 38.60
CA ASP A 498 -10.60 -1.17 38.88
C ASP A 498 -10.72 -1.75 40.27
N LEU A 499 -11.17 -0.93 41.21
CA LEU A 499 -11.37 -1.37 42.58
C LEU A 499 -12.85 -1.52 42.85
N SER A 500 -13.24 -2.70 43.33
CA SER A 500 -14.62 -3.00 43.65
C SER A 500 -14.79 -3.57 45.05
N VAL A 501 -15.90 -3.20 45.68
CA VAL A 501 -16.33 -3.69 47.00
C VAL A 501 -17.80 -4.11 46.95
N PRO A 502 -18.22 -5.15 47.69
CA PRO A 502 -19.58 -5.64 47.66
C PRO A 502 -20.57 -4.66 48.33
N ILE A 503 -21.74 -4.51 47.72
CA ILE A 503 -22.91 -3.81 48.27
C ILE A 503 -23.86 -4.88 48.82
N LEU A 504 -24.05 -4.87 50.14
CA LEU A 504 -24.96 -5.74 50.86
C LEU A 504 -26.20 -4.94 51.25
N ILE A 505 -27.39 -5.42 50.90
CA ILE A 505 -28.68 -4.83 51.28
C ILE A 505 -29.42 -5.84 52.15
N LYS A 506 -29.70 -5.50 53.40
CA LYS A 506 -30.28 -6.40 54.42
C LYS A 506 -29.53 -7.74 54.50
N GLY A 507 -28.19 -7.67 54.42
CA GLY A 507 -27.31 -8.84 54.41
C GLY A 507 -27.29 -9.66 53.11
N ARG A 508 -28.04 -9.27 52.08
CA ARG A 508 -28.04 -9.94 50.77
C ARG A 508 -27.13 -9.20 49.78
N HIS A 509 -26.29 -9.95 49.06
CA HIS A 509 -25.40 -9.38 48.04
C HIS A 509 -26.20 -8.90 46.82
N TRP A 510 -26.24 -7.58 46.63
CA TRP A 510 -26.92 -6.96 45.50
C TRP A 510 -26.01 -6.87 44.26
N GLY A 511 -24.75 -6.51 44.50
CA GLY A 511 -23.73 -6.28 43.49
C GLY A 511 -22.53 -5.57 44.12
N GLY A 512 -21.76 -4.81 43.34
CA GLY A 512 -20.57 -4.10 43.83
C GLY A 512 -20.54 -2.62 43.46
N LEU A 513 -19.92 -1.80 44.33
CA LEU A 513 -19.50 -0.44 43.97
C LEU A 513 -18.11 -0.54 43.36
N ARG A 514 -17.98 -0.04 42.14
CA ARG A 514 -16.81 -0.11 41.30
C ARG A 514 -16.25 1.30 41.08
N LEU A 515 -15.00 1.51 41.44
CA LEU A 515 -14.25 2.74 41.23
C LEU A 515 -13.14 2.49 40.21
N GLY A 516 -13.27 3.11 39.04
CA GLY A 516 -12.23 3.09 38.02
C GLY A 516 -11.34 4.30 38.14
N TYR A 517 -10.03 4.09 38.18
CA TYR A 517 -9.06 5.16 38.35
C TYR A 517 -7.79 4.90 37.55
N LYS A 518 -7.12 5.99 37.19
CA LYS A 518 -5.84 5.93 36.49
C LYS A 518 -4.79 5.32 37.41
N PRO A 519 -3.81 4.58 36.85
CA PRO A 519 -2.58 4.27 37.57
C PRO A 519 -1.95 5.55 38.11
N GLU A 520 -1.30 5.45 39.26
CA GLU A 520 -0.50 6.56 39.77
C GLU A 520 0.53 6.90 38.69
N SER A 521 0.43 8.10 38.12
CA SER A 521 1.43 8.58 37.19
C SER A 521 2.75 8.54 37.95
N ALA A 522 3.80 7.96 37.38
CA ALA A 522 5.14 8.21 37.87
C ALA A 522 5.40 9.72 37.72
N VAL A 523 4.97 10.50 38.72
CA VAL A 523 5.34 11.90 38.84
C VAL A 523 6.85 11.83 38.98
N ALA A 524 7.54 12.37 37.98
CA ALA A 524 8.97 12.56 38.03
C ALA A 524 9.30 13.15 39.41
N LYS A 525 10.02 12.37 40.22
CA LYS A 525 10.53 12.83 41.51
C LYS A 525 11.47 14.01 41.32
#